data_AF-A0A7X5J828-F1
#
_entry.id   AF-A0A7X5J828-F1
#
_cell.length_a   1.000
_cell.length_b   1.000
_cell.length_c   1.000
_cell.angle_alpha   90.00
_cell.angle_beta   90.00
_cell.angle_gamma   90.00
#
_symmetry.space_group_name_H-M   'P 1'
#
loop_
_entity.id
_entity.type
_entity.pdbx_description
1 polymer ?
#
loop_
_entity_poly.entity_id
_entity_poly.type
_entity_poly.pdbx_seq_one_letter_code
_entity_poly.pdbx_strand_id
1 'polypeptide(L)'
;MLETVLATRSLRAVAFTPDDLPALIALHGDPEVNRHLDGEAAAWDPVRLAGRLVDYVTGVALQGFGMWKILTRDGDLVGRAGFEPFDDTSEIAMEIVLARGHWGRGFGRELAPALVRWFFDNTSYTHLISFARPEHLTAQRVLQAAGMDFRERRSVRGRPQDVFQALSPALDRLVANGSPHYPCRLRLSSGASALSVRP
;
A
#
# COMPACT_ATOMS: atom_id res chain seq x y z
N MET A 1 19.49 -18.07 4.00
CA MET A 1 18.13 -18.01 3.43
C MET A 1 17.55 -16.67 3.80
N LEU A 2 17.02 -15.92 2.83
CA LEU A 2 16.32 -14.67 3.12
C LEU A 2 15.06 -14.97 3.96
N GLU A 3 14.81 -14.16 4.97
CA GLU A 3 13.66 -14.30 5.85
C GLU A 3 12.36 -14.02 5.07
N THR A 4 11.32 -14.80 5.37
CA THR A 4 10.00 -14.61 4.77
C THR A 4 9.20 -13.64 5.62
N VAL A 5 8.82 -12.50 5.05
CA VAL A 5 8.11 -11.41 5.74
C VAL A 5 6.61 -11.69 5.82
N LEU A 6 6.06 -12.25 4.75
CA LEU A 6 4.67 -12.63 4.63
C LEU A 6 4.58 -13.93 3.84
N ALA A 7 3.80 -14.88 4.32
CA ALA A 7 3.50 -16.11 3.61
C ALA A 7 1.99 -16.26 3.43
N THR A 8 1.60 -16.73 2.25
CA THR A 8 0.21 -17.05 1.93
C THR A 8 0.07 -18.54 1.60
N ARG A 9 -1.06 -18.94 1.02
CA ARG A 9 -1.28 -20.33 0.61
C ARG A 9 -0.25 -20.78 -0.43
N SER A 10 0.09 -19.95 -1.41
CA SER A 10 0.93 -20.32 -2.55
C SER A 10 2.14 -19.41 -2.77
N LEU A 11 2.24 -18.30 -2.04
CA LEU A 11 3.25 -17.26 -2.25
C LEU A 11 4.00 -16.92 -0.96
N ARG A 12 5.17 -16.32 -1.13
CA ARG A 12 5.98 -15.75 -0.06
C ARG A 12 6.53 -14.39 -0.50
N ALA A 13 6.46 -13.41 0.40
CA ALA A 13 7.11 -12.12 0.26
C ALA A 13 8.47 -12.17 0.96
N VAL A 14 9.51 -11.78 0.23
CA VAL A 14 10.90 -11.85 0.68
C VAL A 14 11.59 -10.53 0.35
N ALA A 15 12.55 -10.13 1.17
CA ALA A 15 13.37 -8.94 0.91
C ALA A 15 14.06 -9.00 -0.47
N PHE A 16 14.13 -7.85 -1.12
CA PHE A 16 14.99 -7.66 -2.27
C PHE A 16 16.46 -7.65 -1.85
N THR A 17 17.32 -8.00 -2.79
CA THR A 17 18.78 -7.94 -2.70
C THR A 17 19.32 -7.25 -3.95
N PRO A 18 20.53 -6.69 -3.91
CA PRO A 18 21.15 -6.07 -5.10
C PRO A 18 21.21 -6.99 -6.32
N ASP A 19 21.26 -8.31 -6.10
CA ASP A 19 21.32 -9.33 -7.17
C ASP A 19 19.97 -9.54 -7.90
N ASP A 20 18.88 -8.94 -7.43
CA ASP A 20 17.54 -9.08 -8.03
C ASP A 20 17.29 -8.13 -9.21
N LEU A 21 18.26 -7.28 -9.57
CA LEU A 21 18.12 -6.33 -10.69
C LEU A 21 17.72 -7.01 -12.01
N PRO A 22 18.33 -8.14 -12.44
CA PRO A 22 17.92 -8.81 -13.67
C PRO A 22 16.45 -9.27 -13.64
N ALA A 23 15.97 -9.69 -12.47
CA ALA A 23 14.61 -10.16 -12.30
C ALA A 23 13.60 -9.00 -12.32
N LEU A 24 13.96 -7.84 -11.76
CA LEU A 24 13.20 -6.59 -11.89
C LEU A 24 13.16 -6.09 -13.34
N ILE A 25 14.28 -6.16 -14.07
CA ILE A 25 14.34 -5.85 -15.51
C ILE A 25 13.42 -6.78 -16.30
N ALA A 26 13.41 -8.08 -16.01
CA ALA A 26 12.51 -9.01 -16.68
C ALA A 26 11.03 -8.68 -16.40
N LEU A 27 10.68 -8.31 -15.17
CA LEU A 27 9.32 -7.94 -14.78
C LEU A 27 8.85 -6.64 -15.46
N HIS A 28 9.65 -5.58 -15.36
CA HIS A 28 9.31 -4.24 -15.85
C HIS A 28 9.76 -3.98 -17.28
N GLY A 29 10.38 -4.96 -17.93
CA GLY A 29 10.65 -4.96 -19.36
C GLY A 29 9.40 -5.22 -20.20
N ASP A 30 8.33 -5.78 -19.61
CA ASP A 30 7.04 -5.97 -20.26
C ASP A 30 6.17 -4.70 -20.14
N PRO A 31 5.90 -3.97 -21.25
CA PRO A 31 5.08 -2.77 -21.21
C PRO A 31 3.64 -3.01 -20.70
N GLU A 32 3.10 -4.22 -20.88
CA GLU A 32 1.76 -4.56 -20.40
C GLU A 32 1.70 -4.61 -18.87
N VAL A 33 2.80 -5.00 -18.21
CA VAL A 33 2.93 -4.96 -16.74
C VAL A 33 2.94 -3.51 -16.25
N ASN A 34 3.59 -2.61 -16.98
CA ASN A 34 3.75 -1.20 -16.59
C ASN A 34 2.58 -0.29 -16.99
N ARG A 35 1.72 -0.74 -17.91
CA ARG A 35 0.61 0.05 -18.48
C ARG A 35 -0.21 0.79 -17.43
N HIS A 36 -0.39 0.18 -16.26
CA HIS A 36 -1.20 0.73 -15.16
C HIS A 36 -0.40 1.42 -14.05
N LEU A 37 0.95 1.44 -14.11
CA LEU A 37 1.83 1.98 -13.06
C LEU A 37 2.21 3.44 -13.30
N ASP A 38 2.82 3.75 -14.45
CA ASP A 38 3.27 5.11 -14.76
C ASP A 38 2.49 5.77 -15.89
N GLY A 39 1.48 5.06 -16.40
CA GLY A 39 0.67 5.53 -17.50
C GLY A 39 1.38 5.53 -18.87
N GLU A 40 2.69 5.51 -18.94
CA GLU A 40 3.37 5.16 -20.18
C GLU A 40 3.42 3.64 -20.28
N ALA A 41 2.83 3.09 -21.35
CA ALA A 41 2.99 1.68 -21.71
C ALA A 41 4.40 1.47 -22.28
N ALA A 42 5.41 1.78 -21.47
CA ALA A 42 6.81 1.69 -21.80
C ALA A 42 7.49 0.74 -20.79
N ALA A 43 8.47 -0.01 -21.28
CA ALA A 43 9.41 -0.69 -20.42
C ALA A 43 10.14 0.35 -19.55
N TRP A 44 10.40 0.01 -18.28
CA TRP A 44 11.22 0.88 -17.45
C TRP A 44 12.68 0.75 -17.85
N ASP A 45 13.37 1.88 -17.95
CA ASP A 45 14.80 1.89 -18.22
C ASP A 45 15.58 1.20 -17.07
N PRO A 46 16.63 0.41 -17.36
CA PRO A 46 17.43 -0.26 -16.34
C PRO A 46 18.03 0.66 -15.27
N VAL A 47 18.38 1.91 -15.60
CA VAL A 47 18.91 2.88 -14.62
C VAL A 47 17.84 3.24 -13.60
N ARG A 48 16.61 3.46 -14.07
CA ARG A 48 15.45 3.70 -13.20
C ARG A 48 15.19 2.50 -12.28
N LEU A 49 15.28 1.28 -12.83
CA LEU A 49 15.09 0.04 -12.06
C LEU A 49 16.17 -0.18 -11.01
N ALA A 50 17.43 0.16 -11.31
CA ALA A 50 18.52 0.10 -10.35
C ALA A 50 18.28 1.06 -9.18
N GLY A 51 17.82 2.30 -9.45
CA GLY A 51 17.42 3.24 -8.40
C GLY A 51 16.29 2.69 -7.53
N ARG A 52 15.23 2.18 -8.15
CA ARG A 52 14.11 1.55 -7.43
C ARG A 52 14.54 0.36 -6.58
N LEU A 53 15.47 -0.46 -7.06
CA LEU A 53 16.00 -1.57 -6.28
C LEU A 53 16.74 -1.10 -5.02
N VAL A 54 17.50 0.00 -5.11
CA VAL A 54 18.13 0.61 -3.93
C VAL A 54 17.07 1.06 -2.93
N ASP A 55 16.00 1.70 -3.39
CA ASP A 55 14.87 2.10 -2.54
C ASP A 55 14.21 0.88 -1.88
N TYR A 56 14.04 -0.22 -2.61
CA TYR A 56 13.42 -1.45 -2.08
C TYR A 56 14.28 -2.14 -1.02
N VAL A 57 15.60 -2.18 -1.24
CA VAL A 57 16.56 -2.77 -0.30
C VAL A 57 16.68 -1.92 0.97
N THR A 58 16.67 -0.59 0.83
CA THR A 58 16.90 0.34 1.96
C THR A 58 15.61 0.69 2.70
N GLY A 59 14.47 0.79 2.01
CA GLY A 59 13.19 1.24 2.56
C GLY A 59 12.71 0.36 3.72
N VAL A 60 12.82 -0.96 3.58
CA VAL A 60 12.43 -1.92 4.63
C VAL A 60 13.22 -1.70 5.92
N ALA A 61 14.53 -1.46 5.81
CA ALA A 61 15.40 -1.23 6.97
C ALA A 61 15.10 0.10 7.67
N LEU A 62 14.67 1.12 6.93
CA LEU A 62 14.42 2.47 7.44
C LEU A 62 13.01 2.64 8.02
N GLN A 63 12.01 2.03 7.40
CA GLN A 63 10.59 2.27 7.70
C GLN A 63 9.91 1.08 8.41
N GLY A 64 10.58 -0.08 8.48
CA GLY A 64 9.99 -1.33 8.98
C GLY A 64 9.06 -2.02 7.98
N PHE A 65 8.77 -1.36 6.85
CA PHE A 65 8.02 -1.89 5.71
C PHE A 65 8.63 -1.36 4.42
N GLY A 66 8.28 -1.98 3.29
CA GLY A 66 8.74 -1.53 1.98
C GLY A 66 8.20 -2.41 0.88
N MET A 67 8.93 -2.49 -0.23
CA MET A 67 8.62 -3.36 -1.35
C MET A 67 9.34 -4.70 -1.21
N TRP A 68 8.65 -5.80 -1.46
CA TRP A 68 9.21 -7.15 -1.42
C TRP A 68 9.04 -7.86 -2.77
N LYS A 69 9.94 -8.81 -3.05
CA LYS A 69 9.74 -9.74 -4.16
C LYS A 69 8.79 -10.84 -3.73
N ILE A 70 7.87 -11.18 -4.62
CA ILE A 70 6.88 -12.22 -4.41
C ILE A 70 7.33 -13.47 -5.16
N LEU A 71 7.52 -14.54 -4.41
CA LEU A 71 7.96 -15.82 -4.95
C LEU A 71 6.85 -16.86 -4.79
N THR A 72 6.80 -17.84 -5.68
CA THR A 72 6.09 -19.10 -5.40
C THR A 72 6.79 -19.86 -4.27
N ARG A 73 6.14 -20.90 -3.74
CA ARG A 73 6.77 -21.83 -2.81
C ARG A 73 8.02 -22.50 -3.39
N ASP A 74 8.01 -22.75 -4.71
CA ASP A 74 9.11 -23.37 -5.44
C ASP A 74 10.24 -22.39 -5.78
N GLY A 75 10.01 -21.08 -5.60
CA GLY A 75 11.02 -20.04 -5.73
C GLY A 75 10.95 -19.20 -6.99
N ASP A 76 9.96 -19.41 -7.85
CA ASP A 76 9.77 -18.60 -9.05
C ASP A 76 9.35 -17.17 -8.69
N LEU A 77 9.96 -16.17 -9.34
CA LEU A 77 9.54 -14.78 -9.18
C LEU A 77 8.19 -14.55 -9.86
N VAL A 78 7.18 -14.24 -9.04
CA VAL A 78 5.83 -13.91 -9.50
C VAL A 78 5.68 -12.42 -9.76
N GLY A 79 6.40 -11.58 -9.02
CA GLY A 79 6.32 -10.13 -9.12
C GLY A 79 6.84 -9.43 -7.87
N ARG A 80 6.29 -8.25 -7.58
CA ARG A 80 6.58 -7.47 -6.38
C ARG A 80 5.32 -6.98 -5.71
N ALA A 81 5.35 -6.85 -4.40
CA ALA A 81 4.27 -6.20 -3.66
C ALA A 81 4.79 -5.65 -2.33
N GLY A 82 4.10 -4.65 -1.81
CA GLY A 82 4.49 -4.00 -0.58
C GLY A 82 3.91 -2.61 -0.46
N PHE A 83 4.62 -1.74 0.24
CA PHE A 83 4.14 -0.42 0.64
C PHE A 83 5.17 0.66 0.32
N GLU A 84 4.70 1.80 -0.14
CA GLU A 84 5.51 3.01 -0.37
C GLU A 84 4.77 4.25 0.15
N PRO A 85 5.47 5.26 0.67
CA PRO A 85 4.88 6.57 0.92
C PRO A 85 4.33 7.18 -0.37
N PHE A 86 3.16 7.79 -0.29
CA PHE A 86 2.59 8.58 -1.36
C PHE A 86 2.91 10.06 -1.16
N ASP A 87 3.87 10.57 -1.94
CA ASP A 87 4.50 11.88 -1.78
C ASP A 87 3.50 13.04 -1.59
N ASP A 88 2.38 13.04 -2.31
CA ASP A 88 1.42 14.16 -2.28
C ASP A 88 0.69 14.33 -0.94
N THR A 89 0.61 13.27 -0.13
CA THR A 89 -0.21 13.26 1.10
C THR A 89 0.47 12.62 2.30
N SER A 90 1.65 12.04 2.13
CA SER A 90 2.33 11.22 3.15
C SER A 90 1.52 10.01 3.63
N GLU A 91 0.46 9.64 2.92
CA GLU A 91 -0.27 8.38 3.14
C GLU A 91 0.58 7.20 2.69
N ILE A 92 0.35 6.01 3.24
CA ILE A 92 1.04 4.80 2.78
C ILE A 92 0.20 4.09 1.73
N ALA A 93 0.80 3.82 0.57
CA ALA A 93 0.17 3.15 -0.55
C ALA A 93 0.62 1.70 -0.68
N MET A 94 -0.33 0.78 -0.80
CA MET A 94 -0.07 -0.62 -1.13
C MET A 94 0.01 -0.81 -2.65
N GLU A 95 1.05 -1.47 -3.13
CA GLU A 95 1.23 -1.80 -4.53
C GLU A 95 1.37 -3.32 -4.72
N ILE A 96 0.78 -3.86 -5.79
CA ILE A 96 0.93 -5.24 -6.22
C ILE A 96 1.17 -5.25 -7.73
N VAL A 97 2.32 -5.76 -8.15
CA VAL A 97 2.70 -5.92 -9.55
C VAL A 97 3.07 -7.37 -9.80
N LEU A 98 2.34 -8.02 -10.70
CA LEU A 98 2.56 -9.42 -11.05
C LEU A 98 3.04 -9.51 -12.49
N ALA A 99 3.97 -10.42 -12.77
CA ALA A 99 4.38 -10.68 -14.15
C ALA A 99 3.21 -11.26 -14.94
N ARG A 100 3.13 -10.94 -16.23
CA ARG A 100 2.00 -11.29 -17.09
C ARG A 100 1.67 -12.79 -17.09
N GLY A 101 2.69 -13.64 -17.08
CA GLY A 101 2.53 -15.11 -17.02
C GLY A 101 1.85 -15.64 -15.76
N HIS A 102 1.71 -14.82 -14.73
CA HIS A 102 1.05 -15.18 -13.47
C HIS A 102 -0.35 -14.56 -13.30
N TRP A 103 -0.83 -13.80 -14.27
CA TRP A 103 -2.19 -13.24 -14.25
C TRP A 103 -3.25 -14.33 -14.37
N GLY A 104 -4.47 -14.06 -13.87
CA GLY A 104 -5.58 -15.02 -13.91
C GLY A 104 -5.47 -16.19 -12.91
N ARG A 105 -4.35 -16.33 -12.20
CA ARG A 105 -4.11 -17.41 -11.22
C ARG A 105 -4.64 -17.12 -9.81
N GLY A 106 -5.29 -15.97 -9.60
CA GLY A 106 -5.83 -15.56 -8.30
C GLY A 106 -4.82 -14.95 -7.33
N PHE A 107 -3.54 -14.84 -7.70
CA PHE A 107 -2.48 -14.30 -6.83
C PHE A 107 -2.74 -12.90 -6.28
N GLY A 108 -3.31 -11.99 -7.07
CA GLY A 108 -3.68 -10.66 -6.57
C GLY A 108 -4.72 -10.74 -5.44
N ARG A 109 -5.74 -11.60 -5.59
CA ARG A 109 -6.78 -11.82 -4.57
C ARG A 109 -6.23 -12.52 -3.33
N GLU A 110 -5.17 -13.29 -3.47
CA GLU A 110 -4.49 -13.95 -2.36
C GLU A 110 -3.58 -12.98 -1.59
N LEU A 111 -2.81 -12.15 -2.31
CA LEU A 111 -1.84 -11.22 -1.72
C LEU A 111 -2.49 -10.00 -1.07
N ALA A 112 -3.47 -9.37 -1.73
CA ALA A 112 -4.04 -8.11 -1.26
C ALA A 112 -4.57 -8.16 0.18
N PRO A 113 -5.45 -9.11 0.57
CA PRO A 113 -5.91 -9.20 1.96
C PRO A 113 -4.77 -9.56 2.93
N ALA A 114 -3.79 -10.34 2.49
CA ALA A 114 -2.64 -10.71 3.31
C ALA A 114 -1.74 -9.51 3.60
N LEU A 115 -1.54 -8.62 2.62
CA LEU A 115 -0.80 -7.36 2.77
C LEU A 115 -1.56 -6.38 3.65
N VAL A 116 -2.87 -6.18 3.43
CA VAL A 116 -3.70 -5.31 4.28
C VAL A 116 -3.61 -5.75 5.75
N ARG A 117 -3.76 -7.05 6.01
CA ARG A 117 -3.61 -7.60 7.37
C ARG A 117 -2.21 -7.37 7.91
N TRP A 118 -1.18 -7.71 7.16
CA TRP A 118 0.21 -7.52 7.58
C TRP A 118 0.47 -6.05 7.95
N PHE A 119 -0.04 -5.11 7.17
CA PHE A 119 0.14 -3.68 7.39
C PHE A 119 -0.40 -3.23 8.76
N PHE A 120 -1.63 -3.61 9.10
CA PHE A 120 -2.22 -3.23 10.39
C PHE A 120 -1.70 -4.05 11.57
N ASP A 121 -1.24 -5.29 11.35
CA ASP A 121 -0.63 -6.12 12.38
C ASP A 121 0.79 -5.63 12.75
N ASN A 122 1.51 -4.96 11.83
CA ASN A 122 2.92 -4.59 11.99
C ASN A 122 3.16 -3.06 12.05
N THR A 123 2.14 -2.24 11.86
CA THR A 123 2.27 -0.78 11.89
C THR A 123 1.18 -0.12 12.74
N SER A 124 1.40 1.13 13.15
CA SER A 124 0.42 1.91 13.91
C SER A 124 -0.41 2.85 13.04
N TYR A 125 -0.37 2.70 11.71
CA TYR A 125 -1.14 3.54 10.80
C TYR A 125 -2.63 3.25 10.94
N THR A 126 -3.42 4.31 10.81
CA THR A 126 -4.88 4.25 10.98
C THR A 126 -5.61 3.88 9.69
N HIS A 127 -4.94 4.00 8.55
CA HIS A 127 -5.49 3.68 7.24
C HIS A 127 -4.36 3.33 6.27
N LEU A 128 -4.73 2.65 5.19
CA LEU A 128 -3.88 2.25 4.08
C LEU A 128 -4.59 2.60 2.77
N ILE A 129 -3.87 3.19 1.81
CA ILE A 129 -4.46 3.49 0.50
C ILE A 129 -3.97 2.54 -0.59
N SER A 130 -4.87 2.30 -1.55
CA SER A 130 -4.78 1.55 -2.82
C SER A 130 -4.90 2.52 -3.99
N PHE A 131 -4.17 2.35 -5.09
CA PHE A 131 -4.48 3.04 -6.34
C PHE A 131 -4.83 2.03 -7.43
N ALA A 132 -5.90 2.32 -8.16
CA ALA A 132 -6.23 1.61 -9.38
C ALA A 132 -6.67 2.61 -10.46
N ARG A 133 -6.35 2.31 -11.71
CA ARG A 133 -6.88 3.08 -12.84
C ARG A 133 -8.40 2.81 -12.94
N PRO A 134 -9.21 3.80 -13.34
CA PRO A 134 -10.65 3.60 -13.54
C PRO A 134 -10.99 2.45 -14.49
N GLU A 135 -10.12 2.20 -15.47
CA GLU A 135 -10.30 1.15 -16.47
C GLU A 135 -9.79 -0.22 -15.98
N HIS A 136 -9.00 -0.26 -14.91
CA HIS A 136 -8.37 -1.48 -14.39
C HIS A 136 -9.30 -2.23 -13.41
N LEU A 137 -10.45 -2.66 -13.91
CA LEU A 137 -11.53 -3.29 -13.12
C LEU A 137 -11.07 -4.53 -12.34
N THR A 138 -10.09 -5.27 -12.86
CA THR A 138 -9.51 -6.44 -12.17
C THR A 138 -8.81 -6.04 -10.87
N ALA A 139 -8.02 -4.96 -10.89
CA ALA A 139 -7.37 -4.44 -9.69
C ALA A 139 -8.39 -3.92 -8.69
N GLN A 140 -9.40 -3.15 -9.14
CA GLN A 140 -10.46 -2.65 -8.26
C GLN A 140 -11.18 -3.78 -7.52
N ARG A 141 -11.53 -4.86 -8.23
CA ARG A 141 -12.15 -6.05 -7.60
C ARG A 141 -11.23 -6.75 -6.60
N VAL A 142 -9.91 -6.72 -6.83
CA VAL A 142 -8.93 -7.26 -5.89
C VAL A 142 -8.87 -6.40 -4.62
N LEU A 143 -8.83 -5.08 -4.77
CA LEU A 143 -8.78 -4.13 -3.64
C LEU A 143 -10.07 -4.20 -2.80
N GLN A 144 -11.23 -4.23 -3.45
CA GLN A 144 -12.52 -4.41 -2.77
C GLN A 144 -12.60 -5.75 -2.03
N ALA A 145 -12.16 -6.85 -2.66
CA ALA A 145 -12.12 -8.15 -2.01
C ALA A 145 -11.12 -8.21 -0.83
N ALA A 146 -10.15 -7.29 -0.78
CA ALA A 146 -9.23 -7.14 0.33
C ALA A 146 -9.77 -6.24 1.46
N GLY A 147 -11.02 -5.77 1.35
CA GLY A 147 -11.65 -4.89 2.34
C GLY A 147 -11.27 -3.42 2.19
N MET A 148 -10.84 -2.99 0.99
CA MET A 148 -10.62 -1.58 0.69
C MET A 148 -11.82 -0.98 -0.04
N ASP A 149 -12.32 0.14 0.46
CA ASP A 149 -13.45 0.86 -0.13
C ASP A 149 -12.98 1.99 -1.04
N PHE A 150 -13.78 2.30 -2.06
CA PHE A 150 -13.51 3.47 -2.91
C PHE A 150 -13.66 4.75 -2.07
N ARG A 151 -12.59 5.55 -1.99
CA ARG A 151 -12.58 6.83 -1.29
C ARG A 151 -12.91 7.97 -2.22
N GLU A 152 -12.12 8.12 -3.28
CA GLU A 152 -12.23 9.24 -4.20
C GLU A 152 -11.54 8.93 -5.54
N ARG A 153 -11.87 9.72 -6.57
CA ARG A 153 -11.08 9.78 -7.81
C ARG A 153 -10.24 11.04 -7.80
N ARG A 154 -8.94 10.91 -8.03
CA ARG A 154 -8.03 12.05 -8.10
C ARG A 154 -7.08 11.96 -9.29
N SER A 155 -6.51 13.09 -9.68
CA SER A 155 -5.46 13.13 -10.71
C SER A 155 -4.11 12.87 -10.04
N VAL A 156 -3.48 11.74 -10.33
CA VAL A 156 -2.12 11.40 -9.90
C VAL A 156 -1.23 11.41 -11.13
N ARG A 157 -0.18 12.24 -11.11
CA ARG A 157 0.74 12.45 -12.26
C ARG A 157 -0.01 12.79 -13.56
N GLY A 158 -1.00 13.68 -13.46
CA GLY A 158 -1.78 14.17 -14.60
C GLY A 158 -2.82 13.21 -15.15
N ARG A 159 -3.17 12.13 -14.43
CA ARG A 159 -4.10 11.11 -14.90
C ARG A 159 -5.08 10.66 -13.81
N PRO A 160 -6.32 10.31 -14.16
CA PRO A 160 -7.30 9.85 -13.17
C PRO A 160 -6.89 8.52 -12.56
N GLN A 161 -6.92 8.46 -11.23
CA GLN A 161 -6.76 7.24 -10.44
C GLN A 161 -7.85 7.19 -9.38
N ASP A 162 -8.42 6.00 -9.21
CA ASP A 162 -9.34 5.69 -8.14
C ASP A 162 -8.54 5.29 -6.91
N VAL A 163 -8.75 6.03 -5.82
CA VAL A 163 -8.12 5.78 -4.53
C VAL A 163 -9.05 4.88 -3.73
N PHE A 164 -8.51 3.75 -3.31
CA PHE A 164 -9.16 2.84 -2.38
C PHE A 164 -8.54 3.00 -1.00
N GLN A 165 -9.31 2.78 0.06
CA GLN A 165 -8.85 2.94 1.44
C GLN A 165 -9.32 1.75 2.28
N ALA A 166 -8.40 1.20 3.07
CA ALA A 166 -8.75 0.38 4.22
C ALA A 166 -8.49 1.16 5.50
N LEU A 167 -9.38 1.04 6.47
CA LEU A 167 -9.20 1.57 7.82
C LEU A 167 -8.64 0.49 8.74
N SER A 168 -7.94 0.89 9.78
CA SER A 168 -7.49 -0.04 10.81
C SER A 168 -8.72 -0.72 11.46
N PRO A 169 -8.61 -1.96 11.95
CA PRO A 169 -9.74 -2.68 12.56
C PRO A 169 -10.41 -1.94 13.73
N ALA A 170 -9.68 -1.03 14.38
CA ALA A 170 -10.23 -0.18 15.44
C ALA A 170 -11.09 0.95 14.87
N LEU A 171 -10.60 1.66 13.86
CA LEU A 171 -11.37 2.73 13.21
C LEU A 171 -12.56 2.20 12.41
N ASP A 172 -12.37 1.09 11.70
CA ASP A 172 -13.43 0.44 10.94
C ASP A 172 -14.65 0.13 11.83
N ARG A 173 -14.41 -0.46 13.01
CA ARG A 173 -15.45 -0.69 14.02
C ARG A 173 -16.09 0.59 14.55
N LEU A 174 -15.32 1.67 14.72
CA LEU A 174 -15.87 2.96 15.18
C LEU A 174 -16.79 3.58 14.13
N VAL A 175 -16.43 3.51 12.85
CA VAL A 175 -17.24 4.01 11.75
C VAL A 175 -18.48 3.14 11.55
N ALA A 176 -18.34 1.81 11.56
CA ALA A 176 -19.43 0.86 11.37
C ALA A 176 -20.49 0.92 12.48
N ASN A 177 -20.08 1.15 13.72
CA ASN A 177 -21.02 1.25 14.86
C ASN A 177 -21.72 2.62 14.97
N GLY A 178 -21.46 3.55 14.04
CA GLY A 178 -21.84 4.94 14.15
C GLY A 178 -21.02 5.62 15.23
N SER A 179 -20.36 6.74 14.91
CA SER A 179 -19.60 7.54 15.87
C SER A 179 -20.37 7.65 17.19
N PRO A 180 -19.80 7.22 18.34
CA PRO A 180 -20.40 7.59 19.61
C PRO A 180 -20.44 9.12 19.60
N HIS A 181 -21.65 9.68 19.62
CA HIS A 181 -21.85 11.07 19.95
C HIS A 181 -21.14 11.26 21.29
N TYR A 182 -19.94 11.84 21.28
CA TYR A 182 -19.35 12.41 22.47
C TYR A 182 -20.03 13.77 22.64
N PRO A 183 -21.01 13.93 23.55
CA PRO A 183 -21.39 15.26 23.96
C PRO A 183 -20.16 15.85 24.66
N CYS A 184 -19.43 16.71 23.95
CA CYS A 184 -18.42 17.56 24.54
C CYS A 184 -19.13 18.52 25.52
N ARG A 185 -19.40 18.05 26.74
CA ARG A 185 -19.76 18.90 27.87
C ARG A 185 -18.47 19.32 28.55
N LEU A 186 -17.76 20.28 27.94
CA LEU A 186 -16.91 21.18 28.70
C LEU A 186 -17.84 21.98 29.64
N ARG A 187 -18.07 21.46 30.84
CA ARG A 187 -18.54 22.30 31.95
C ARG A 187 -17.37 23.20 32.33
N LEU A 188 -17.35 24.40 31.76
CA LEU A 188 -16.64 25.51 32.38
C LEU A 188 -17.37 25.78 33.71
N SER A 189 -16.85 25.23 34.80
CA SER A 189 -17.22 25.69 36.14
C SER A 189 -16.62 27.08 36.30
N SER A 190 -17.44 28.12 36.09
CA SER A 190 -17.10 29.49 36.50
C SER A 190 -17.06 29.54 38.02
N GLY A 191 -15.86 29.44 38.59
CA GLY A 191 -15.53 29.73 39.98
C GLY A 191 -14.56 30.91 40.02
N ALA A 192 -15.00 32.00 40.62
CA ALA A 192 -14.39 33.33 40.64
C ALA A 192 -13.00 33.42 41.28
N SER A 193 -12.21 34.42 40.87
CA SER A 193 -11.82 35.50 41.80
C SER A 193 -11.09 36.65 41.07
N ALA A 194 -11.58 37.85 41.33
CA ALA A 194 -11.03 39.12 40.89
C ALA A 194 -9.80 39.50 41.73
N LEU A 195 -8.78 40.08 41.11
CA LEU A 195 -7.80 40.93 41.79
C LEU A 195 -7.56 42.18 40.93
N SER A 196 -8.06 43.28 41.47
CA SER A 196 -7.88 44.67 41.04
C SER A 196 -6.43 45.11 41.25
N VAL A 197 -5.86 45.82 40.28
CA VAL A 197 -4.65 46.64 40.48
C VAL A 197 -4.86 47.97 39.77
N ARG A 198 -5.04 49.04 40.56
CA ARG A 198 -4.63 50.45 40.31
C ARG A 198 -4.61 51.18 41.67
N PRO A 199 -3.76 52.20 41.83
CA PRO A 199 -4.09 53.55 41.34
C PRO A 199 -3.41 53.92 40.02
#